data_AF-A0A133V9K2-F1
#
_entry.id   AF-A0A133V9K2-F1
#
_cell.length_a   1.000
_cell.length_b   1.000
_cell.length_c   1.000
_cell.angle_alpha   90.00
_cell.angle_beta   90.00
_cell.angle_gamma   90.00
#
_symmetry.space_group_name_H-M   'P 1'
#
loop_
_entity.id
_entity.type
_entity.pdbx_description
1 polymer ?
#
loop_
_entity_poly.entity_id
_entity_poly.type
_entity_poly.pdbx_seq_one_letter_code
_entity_poly.pdbx_strand_id
1 'polypeptide(L)'
;MKIPGWIGEGYSELYSKFRTEEFMFDDAADFLDRRGQRLRSLLSAMKRNGLLDVLGRKGYKRIYRLADPAESALMKGMKIDLSRLPEHVRAVVRTYLRGILDRFRERIISIVLYGSFCRGDYGPESDVDILLVIDEYEWSEDLGVEGADELTYEIWKLRGEYHKVTPYPLTPEQANYHRPLYLDLTKDAVILYDKDEFIKRILDEVNAELVELGAERRTLPDGSWYWDLKPGFELGEVIEI
;
A
#
# COMPACT_ATOMS: atom_id res chain seq x y z
N MET A 1 8.50 6.02 -16.54
CA MET A 1 7.93 6.99 -17.49
C MET A 1 8.26 8.41 -17.02
N LYS A 2 8.84 9.28 -17.87
CA LYS A 2 9.10 10.68 -17.51
C LYS A 2 7.76 11.42 -17.38
N ILE A 3 7.59 12.22 -16.33
CA ILE A 3 6.40 13.07 -16.17
C ILE A 3 6.49 14.19 -17.23
N PRO A 4 5.46 14.37 -18.08
CA PRO A 4 5.39 15.50 -19.01
C PRO A 4 5.60 16.86 -18.31
N GLY A 5 6.36 17.77 -18.94
CA GLY A 5 6.74 19.06 -18.36
C GLY A 5 5.55 19.88 -17.84
N TRP A 6 4.48 19.96 -18.63
CA TRP A 6 3.26 20.70 -18.24
C TRP A 6 2.54 20.14 -16.99
N ILE A 7 2.70 18.84 -16.68
CA ILE A 7 2.19 18.24 -15.44
C ILE A 7 3.09 18.63 -14.27
N GLY A 8 4.42 18.58 -14.48
CA GLY A 8 5.41 18.98 -13.49
C GLY A 8 5.27 20.44 -13.09
N GLU A 9 5.17 21.34 -14.08
CA GLU A 9 4.94 22.78 -13.88
C GLU A 9 3.67 23.03 -13.07
N GLY A 10 2.53 22.46 -13.50
CA GLY A 10 1.28 22.63 -12.77
C GLY A 10 1.32 22.05 -11.35
N TYR A 11 2.08 20.97 -11.13
CA TYR A 11 2.29 20.40 -9.81
C TYR A 11 3.13 21.32 -8.93
N SER A 12 4.26 21.82 -9.43
CA SER A 12 5.10 22.76 -8.70
C SER A 12 4.36 24.05 -8.36
N GLU A 13 3.56 24.58 -9.29
CA GLU A 13 2.69 25.74 -9.05
C GLU A 13 1.73 25.44 -7.88
N LEU A 14 0.89 24.41 -7.98
CA LEU A 14 -0.09 24.07 -6.93
C LEU A 14 0.60 23.74 -5.59
N TYR A 15 1.70 23.00 -5.62
CA TYR A 15 2.45 22.62 -4.41
C TYR A 15 3.03 23.84 -3.69
N SER A 16 3.46 24.88 -4.42
CA SER A 16 3.98 26.11 -3.81
C SER A 16 2.94 26.83 -2.94
N LYS A 17 1.64 26.63 -3.22
CA LYS A 17 0.54 27.19 -2.44
C LYS A 17 -0.04 26.22 -1.43
N PHE A 18 -0.45 25.04 -1.88
CA PHE A 18 -1.25 24.11 -1.08
C PHE A 18 -0.38 23.11 -0.30
N ARG A 19 0.88 22.87 -0.70
CA ARG A 19 1.72 21.81 -0.15
C ARG A 19 0.93 20.49 -0.07
N THR A 20 0.87 19.85 1.09
CA THR A 20 0.09 18.64 1.38
C THR A 20 -1.28 18.91 2.01
N GLU A 21 -1.70 20.18 2.05
CA GLU A 21 -3.02 20.58 2.58
C GLU A 21 -4.13 20.28 1.57
N GLU A 22 -5.35 20.22 2.09
CA GLU A 22 -6.55 19.98 1.30
C GLU A 22 -6.97 21.19 0.46
N PHE A 23 -7.44 20.93 -0.77
CA PHE A 23 -8.05 21.95 -1.62
C PHE A 23 -9.11 21.36 -2.55
N MET A 24 -9.99 22.20 -3.07
CA MET A 24 -11.02 21.83 -4.04
C MET A 24 -10.67 22.34 -5.44
N PHE A 25 -11.45 21.92 -6.43
CA PHE A 25 -11.27 22.33 -7.82
C PHE A 25 -11.26 23.86 -8.00
N ASP A 26 -12.15 24.56 -7.29
CA ASP A 26 -12.29 26.01 -7.44
C ASP A 26 -11.06 26.75 -6.86
N ASP A 27 -10.49 26.25 -5.76
CA ASP A 27 -9.26 26.82 -5.17
C ASP A 27 -8.07 26.74 -6.15
N ALA A 28 -7.92 25.59 -6.82
CA ALA A 28 -6.91 25.40 -7.85
C ALA A 28 -7.20 26.25 -9.10
N ALA A 29 -8.47 26.40 -9.46
CA ALA A 29 -8.89 27.19 -10.61
C ALA A 29 -8.58 28.67 -10.45
N ASP A 30 -8.85 29.20 -9.26
CA ASP A 30 -8.58 30.60 -8.91
C ASP A 30 -7.09 30.87 -8.75
N PHE A 31 -6.34 29.93 -8.16
CA PHE A 31 -4.90 30.11 -8.00
C PHE A 31 -4.11 30.03 -9.31
N LEU A 32 -4.41 29.06 -10.17
CA LEU A 32 -3.69 28.88 -11.43
C LEU A 32 -4.19 29.80 -12.55
N ASP A 33 -5.27 30.55 -12.33
CA ASP A 33 -6.04 31.26 -13.38
C ASP A 33 -6.36 30.33 -14.58
N ARG A 34 -6.73 29.07 -14.26
CA ARG A 34 -7.00 28.01 -15.24
C ARG A 34 -8.34 27.36 -14.94
N ARG A 35 -9.26 27.37 -15.90
CA ARG A 35 -10.62 26.84 -15.72
C ARG A 35 -11.00 25.76 -16.74
N GLY A 36 -12.12 25.10 -16.47
CA GLY A 36 -12.75 24.15 -17.40
C GLY A 36 -11.89 22.92 -17.69
N GLN A 37 -11.90 22.48 -18.96
CA GLN A 37 -11.28 21.21 -19.37
C GLN A 37 -9.76 21.17 -19.15
N ARG A 38 -9.07 22.30 -19.28
CA ARG A 38 -7.60 22.37 -19.09
C ARG A 38 -7.20 21.98 -17.67
N LEU A 39 -7.87 22.55 -16.67
CA LEU A 39 -7.62 22.20 -15.26
C LEU A 39 -8.04 20.76 -14.96
N ARG A 40 -9.18 20.30 -15.48
CA ARG A 40 -9.61 18.89 -15.30
C ARG A 40 -8.57 17.91 -15.85
N SER A 41 -8.04 18.18 -17.04
CA SER A 41 -6.98 17.36 -17.66
C SER A 41 -5.70 17.36 -16.83
N LEU A 42 -5.31 18.52 -16.27
CA LEU A 42 -4.13 18.64 -15.39
C LEU A 42 -4.28 17.81 -14.12
N LEU A 43 -5.34 18.04 -13.34
CA LEU A 43 -5.57 17.30 -12.09
C LEU A 43 -5.74 15.80 -12.37
N SER A 44 -6.43 15.43 -13.45
CA SER A 44 -6.57 14.03 -13.86
C SER A 44 -5.23 13.40 -14.23
N ALA A 45 -4.33 14.14 -14.89
CA ALA A 45 -3.01 13.66 -15.24
C ALA A 45 -2.09 13.54 -14.02
N MET A 46 -2.14 14.49 -13.09
CA MET A 46 -1.42 14.39 -11.80
C MET A 46 -1.83 13.14 -11.03
N LYS A 47 -3.15 12.88 -10.94
CA LYS A 47 -3.67 11.67 -10.31
C LYS A 47 -3.12 10.38 -10.91
N ARG A 48 -3.18 10.26 -12.26
CA ARG A 48 -2.63 9.10 -12.97
C ARG A 48 -1.12 8.91 -12.75
N ASN A 49 -0.40 9.96 -12.39
CA ASN A 49 1.04 9.94 -12.15
C ASN A 49 1.40 9.87 -10.65
N GLY A 50 0.41 9.68 -9.77
CA GLY A 50 0.60 9.56 -8.33
C GLY A 50 1.00 10.87 -7.62
N LEU A 51 0.76 12.03 -8.25
CA LEU A 51 1.11 13.35 -7.72
C LEU A 51 -0.04 14.02 -6.97
N LEU A 52 -1.24 13.47 -7.08
CA LEU A 52 -2.47 14.02 -6.52
C LEU A 52 -3.41 12.88 -6.15
N ASP A 53 -3.98 12.95 -4.96
CA ASP A 53 -4.98 12.00 -4.49
C ASP A 53 -6.32 12.71 -4.23
N VAL A 54 -7.42 11.97 -4.34
CA VAL A 54 -8.75 12.45 -3.91
C VAL A 54 -9.04 11.83 -2.56
N LEU A 55 -8.99 12.65 -1.50
CA LEU A 55 -9.26 12.18 -0.14
C LEU A 55 -10.76 11.97 0.09
N GLY A 56 -11.59 12.88 -0.42
CA GLY A 56 -13.01 12.84 -0.13
C GLY A 56 -13.86 13.69 -1.05
N ARG A 57 -15.10 13.93 -0.63
CA ARG A 57 -16.02 14.83 -1.32
C ARG A 57 -16.79 15.68 -0.32
N LYS A 58 -17.02 16.94 -0.68
CA LYS A 58 -17.99 17.83 -0.03
C LYS A 58 -19.12 18.11 -1.02
N GLY A 59 -20.25 17.42 -0.84
CA GLY A 59 -21.30 17.36 -1.86
C GLY A 59 -20.77 16.73 -3.16
N TYR A 60 -20.86 17.46 -4.29
CA TYR A 60 -20.32 16.99 -5.56
C TYR A 60 -18.83 17.34 -5.78
N LYS A 61 -18.25 18.20 -4.92
CA LYS A 61 -16.88 18.69 -5.08
C LYS A 61 -15.89 17.69 -4.48
N ARG A 62 -14.83 17.38 -5.23
CA ARG A 62 -13.72 16.54 -4.75
C ARG A 62 -12.79 17.36 -3.86
N ILE A 63 -12.31 16.73 -2.81
CA ILE A 63 -11.25 17.24 -1.94
C ILE A 63 -9.95 16.56 -2.37
N TYR A 64 -8.99 17.37 -2.77
CA TYR A 64 -7.70 16.96 -3.31
C TYR A 64 -6.60 17.17 -2.28
N ARG A 65 -5.57 16.31 -2.34
CA ARG A 65 -4.29 16.49 -1.65
C ARG A 65 -3.16 16.19 -2.61
N LEU A 66 -2.16 17.06 -2.71
CA LEU A 66 -0.95 16.76 -3.47
C LEU A 66 -0.09 15.78 -2.70
N ALA A 67 0.53 14.84 -3.41
CA ALA A 67 1.58 14.01 -2.85
C ALA A 67 2.79 14.88 -2.49
N ASP A 68 3.50 14.58 -1.42
CA ASP A 68 4.78 15.24 -1.14
C ASP A 68 5.81 14.87 -2.25
N PRO A 69 6.67 15.81 -2.70
CA PRO A 69 7.66 15.52 -3.72
C PRO A 69 8.62 14.39 -3.33
N ALA A 70 9.02 14.31 -2.06
CA ALA A 70 9.91 13.28 -1.55
C ALA A 70 9.21 11.91 -1.52
N GLU A 71 7.93 11.85 -1.14
CA GLU A 71 7.10 10.65 -1.29
C GLU A 71 7.11 10.17 -2.75
N SER A 72 6.77 11.07 -3.69
CA SER A 72 6.66 10.76 -5.12
C SER A 72 7.99 10.32 -5.74
N ALA A 73 9.08 10.99 -5.38
CA ALA A 73 10.42 10.65 -5.84
C ALA A 73 10.87 9.28 -5.32
N LEU A 74 10.61 9.00 -4.05
CA LEU A 74 10.96 7.74 -3.41
C LEU A 74 10.24 6.55 -4.03
N MET A 75 8.90 6.61 -4.13
CA MET A 75 8.10 5.53 -4.73
C MET A 75 8.59 5.23 -6.16
N LYS A 76 8.90 6.26 -6.94
CA LYS A 76 9.42 6.08 -8.31
C LYS A 76 10.84 5.52 -8.34
N GLY A 77 11.73 5.99 -7.47
CA GLY A 77 13.10 5.51 -7.36
C GLY A 77 13.17 4.03 -7.01
N MET A 78 12.29 3.59 -6.11
CA MET A 78 12.18 2.19 -5.68
C MET A 78 11.21 1.36 -6.55
N LYS A 79 10.57 1.99 -7.55
CA LYS A 79 9.55 1.38 -8.42
C LYS A 79 8.35 0.76 -7.67
N ILE A 80 8.01 1.32 -6.51
CA ILE A 80 6.84 0.92 -5.73
C ILE A 80 5.57 1.38 -6.46
N ASP A 81 4.68 0.44 -6.76
CA ASP A 81 3.37 0.71 -7.36
C ASP A 81 2.24 0.49 -6.36
N LEU A 82 1.53 1.57 -6.03
CA LEU A 82 0.36 1.58 -5.15
C LEU A 82 -0.95 1.72 -5.94
N SER A 83 -0.93 1.46 -7.26
CA SER A 83 -2.08 1.64 -8.15
C SER A 83 -3.28 0.76 -7.78
N ARG A 84 -3.03 -0.40 -7.15
CA ARG A 84 -4.05 -1.34 -6.65
C ARG A 84 -4.87 -0.79 -5.48
N LEU A 85 -4.33 0.16 -4.73
CA LEU A 85 -5.03 0.78 -3.61
C LEU A 85 -5.95 1.92 -4.08
N PRO A 86 -7.11 2.10 -3.43
CA PRO A 86 -7.93 3.29 -3.59
C PRO A 86 -7.12 4.56 -3.32
N GLU A 87 -7.46 5.68 -3.98
CA GLU A 87 -6.63 6.90 -3.95
C GLU A 87 -6.42 7.47 -2.53
N HIS A 88 -7.43 7.44 -1.68
CA HIS A 88 -7.31 7.94 -0.30
C HIS A 88 -6.42 7.01 0.55
N VAL A 89 -6.54 5.68 0.39
CA VAL A 89 -5.65 4.70 1.06
C VAL A 89 -4.23 4.80 0.53
N ARG A 90 -4.06 5.01 -0.78
CA ARG A 90 -2.75 5.24 -1.40
C ARG A 90 -2.03 6.41 -0.76
N ALA A 91 -2.74 7.49 -0.45
CA ALA A 91 -2.15 8.65 0.22
C ALA A 91 -1.60 8.25 1.61
N VAL A 92 -2.38 7.51 2.41
CA VAL A 92 -1.96 6.99 3.72
C VAL A 92 -0.74 6.09 3.60
N VAL A 93 -0.80 5.07 2.73
CA VAL A 93 0.30 4.11 2.54
C VAL A 93 1.55 4.81 2.01
N ARG A 94 1.42 5.80 1.13
CA ARG A 94 2.57 6.55 0.62
C ARG A 94 3.25 7.35 1.73
N THR A 95 2.47 8.05 2.57
CA THR A 95 2.98 8.77 3.74
C THR A 95 3.65 7.80 4.73
N TYR A 96 3.02 6.65 4.98
CA TYR A 96 3.55 5.61 5.86
C TYR A 96 4.90 5.07 5.36
N LEU A 97 4.94 4.59 4.10
CA LEU A 97 6.16 4.05 3.50
C LEU A 97 7.27 5.10 3.46
N ARG A 98 6.95 6.38 3.24
CA ARG A 98 7.93 7.47 3.34
C ARG A 98 8.57 7.54 4.72
N GLY A 99 7.78 7.52 5.79
CA GLY A 99 8.28 7.54 7.16
C GLY A 99 9.12 6.31 7.52
N ILE A 100 8.70 5.13 7.08
CA ILE A 100 9.48 3.89 7.24
C ILE A 100 10.81 3.98 6.48
N LEU A 101 10.78 4.37 5.21
CA LEU A 101 11.96 4.44 4.36
C LEU A 101 12.87 5.64 4.66
N ASP A 102 12.47 6.57 5.52
CA ASP A 102 13.38 7.58 6.08
C ASP A 102 14.18 7.04 7.26
N ARG A 103 13.62 6.10 8.01
CA ARG A 103 14.27 5.47 9.16
C ARG A 103 15.11 4.25 8.75
N PHE A 104 14.58 3.42 7.83
CA PHE A 104 15.08 2.06 7.60
C PHE A 104 15.62 1.82 6.18
N ARG A 105 15.76 2.85 5.32
CA ARG A 105 15.99 2.66 3.87
C ARG A 105 16.97 1.56 3.49
N GLU A 106 18.19 1.65 4.02
CA GLU A 106 19.29 0.75 3.65
C GLU A 106 19.11 -0.67 4.21
N ARG A 107 18.27 -0.79 5.24
CA ARG A 107 17.92 -2.05 5.92
C ARG A 107 16.65 -2.70 5.35
N ILE A 108 15.83 -1.96 4.60
CA ILE A 108 14.60 -2.53 4.01
C ILE A 108 14.97 -3.51 2.90
N ILE A 109 14.57 -4.77 3.08
CA ILE A 109 14.77 -5.86 2.13
C ILE A 109 13.50 -6.08 1.32
N SER A 110 12.34 -6.23 1.98
CA SER A 110 11.08 -6.47 1.27
C SER A 110 9.93 -5.68 1.89
N ILE A 111 9.00 -5.22 1.04
CA ILE A 111 7.74 -4.59 1.42
C ILE A 111 6.64 -5.33 0.66
N VAL A 112 5.71 -5.94 1.39
CA VAL A 112 4.63 -6.74 0.80
C VAL A 112 3.30 -6.26 1.33
N LEU A 113 2.42 -5.81 0.44
CA LEU A 113 1.04 -5.51 0.76
C LEU A 113 0.23 -6.82 0.71
N TYR A 114 -0.60 -7.08 1.71
CA TYR A 114 -1.45 -8.26 1.74
C TYR A 114 -2.82 -7.95 2.36
N GLY A 115 -3.58 -9.00 2.62
CA GLY A 115 -4.86 -8.87 3.29
C GLY A 115 -5.97 -8.36 2.37
N SER A 116 -6.96 -7.73 2.98
CA SER A 116 -8.24 -7.43 2.33
C SER A 116 -8.14 -6.50 1.12
N PHE A 117 -7.20 -5.54 1.16
CA PHE A 117 -6.96 -4.64 0.05
C PHE A 117 -6.41 -5.35 -1.19
N CYS A 118 -5.60 -6.39 -1.02
CA CYS A 118 -5.11 -7.17 -2.15
C CYS A 118 -6.15 -8.15 -2.69
N ARG A 119 -6.96 -8.74 -1.81
CA ARG A 119 -8.07 -9.61 -2.19
C ARG A 119 -9.23 -8.86 -2.86
N GLY A 120 -9.38 -7.57 -2.54
CA GLY A 120 -10.47 -6.73 -3.04
C GLY A 120 -11.77 -6.87 -2.24
N ASP A 121 -11.72 -7.48 -1.05
CA ASP A 121 -12.84 -7.69 -0.13
C ASP A 121 -12.79 -6.76 1.10
N TYR A 122 -12.03 -5.66 1.02
CA TYR A 122 -11.91 -4.68 2.09
C TYR A 122 -13.26 -3.97 2.37
N GLY A 123 -13.55 -3.79 3.65
CA GLY A 123 -14.67 -3.02 4.17
C GLY A 123 -14.23 -1.62 4.65
N PRO A 124 -15.17 -0.76 5.10
CA PRO A 124 -14.89 0.62 5.50
C PRO A 124 -13.92 0.79 6.68
N GLU A 125 -13.72 -0.26 7.47
CA GLU A 125 -12.83 -0.29 8.65
C GLU A 125 -11.69 -1.30 8.49
N SER A 126 -11.46 -1.80 7.26
CA SER A 126 -10.35 -2.72 7.01
C SER A 126 -9.01 -2.03 7.17
N ASP A 127 -8.10 -2.65 7.89
CA ASP A 127 -6.71 -2.21 7.96
C ASP A 127 -5.96 -2.47 6.65
N VAL A 128 -4.84 -1.77 6.48
CA VAL A 128 -3.88 -1.98 5.40
C VAL A 128 -2.70 -2.77 5.94
N ASP A 129 -2.67 -4.08 5.66
CA ASP A 129 -1.65 -4.97 6.17
C ASP A 129 -0.38 -4.94 5.30
N ILE A 130 0.78 -4.67 5.92
CA ILE A 130 2.07 -4.60 5.23
C ILE A 130 3.11 -5.44 5.95
N LEU A 131 3.65 -6.45 5.28
CA LEU A 131 4.80 -7.20 5.77
C LEU A 131 6.07 -6.46 5.38
N LEU A 132 6.93 -6.23 6.36
CA LEU A 132 8.22 -5.54 6.20
C LEU A 132 9.33 -6.51 6.58
N VAL A 133 10.20 -6.84 5.63
CA VAL A 133 11.47 -7.52 5.95
C VAL A 133 12.54 -6.45 6.11
N ILE A 134 13.05 -6.30 7.32
CA ILE A 134 13.98 -5.26 7.71
C ILE A 134 15.22 -5.94 8.31
N ASP A 135 16.37 -5.70 7.70
CA ASP A 135 17.66 -6.17 8.21
C ASP A 135 17.92 -5.60 9.61
N GLU A 136 18.45 -6.43 10.50
CA GLU A 136 18.76 -6.07 11.91
C GLU A 136 17.60 -5.38 12.65
N TYR A 137 16.34 -5.77 12.41
CA TYR A 137 15.18 -5.20 13.11
C TYR A 137 15.10 -5.63 14.57
N GLU A 138 14.90 -4.65 15.45
CA GLU A 138 14.59 -4.88 16.87
C GLU A 138 13.13 -4.49 17.17
N TRP A 139 12.44 -5.30 17.99
CA TRP A 139 11.04 -5.04 18.40
C TRP A 139 10.82 -3.69 19.12
N SER A 140 11.89 -3.09 19.64
CA SER A 140 11.90 -1.75 20.25
C SER A 140 11.82 -0.63 19.21
N GLU A 141 12.11 -0.91 17.94
CA GLU A 141 12.11 0.09 16.88
C GLU A 141 10.68 0.44 16.48
N ASP A 142 10.39 1.74 16.53
CA ASP A 142 9.08 2.28 16.21
C ASP A 142 8.79 2.18 14.70
N LEU A 143 7.64 1.58 14.39
CA LEU A 143 7.09 1.47 13.03
C LEU A 143 5.85 2.35 12.84
N GLY A 144 5.44 3.10 13.86
CA GLY A 144 4.39 4.11 13.77
C GLY A 144 4.84 5.28 12.89
N VAL A 145 3.90 5.85 12.13
CA VAL A 145 4.16 7.04 11.31
C VAL A 145 3.02 8.02 11.55
N GLU A 146 3.25 8.98 12.44
CA GLU A 146 2.24 9.93 12.91
C GLU A 146 1.49 10.61 11.76
N GLY A 147 2.21 11.10 10.74
CA GLY A 147 1.56 11.74 9.58
C GLY A 147 0.65 10.81 8.76
N ALA A 148 0.86 9.48 8.82
CA ALA A 148 -0.05 8.52 8.20
C ALA A 148 -1.29 8.30 9.08
N ASP A 149 -1.14 8.24 10.41
CA ASP A 149 -2.25 8.14 11.36
C ASP A 149 -3.14 9.39 11.33
N GLU A 150 -2.54 10.58 11.28
CA GLU A 150 -3.24 11.86 11.10
C GLU A 150 -4.04 11.87 9.79
N LEU A 151 -3.41 11.48 8.68
CA LEU A 151 -4.09 11.43 7.38
C LEU A 151 -5.22 10.39 7.37
N THR A 152 -5.06 9.26 8.06
CA THR A 152 -6.12 8.27 8.26
C THR A 152 -7.32 8.90 8.99
N TYR A 153 -7.06 9.68 10.05
CA TYR A 153 -8.10 10.38 10.78
C TYR A 153 -8.81 11.47 9.95
N GLU A 154 -8.07 12.23 9.13
CA GLU A 154 -8.65 13.20 8.19
C GLU A 154 -9.57 12.51 7.18
N ILE A 155 -9.11 11.41 6.58
CA ILE A 155 -9.91 10.62 5.64
C ILE A 155 -11.18 10.07 6.32
N TRP A 156 -11.07 9.61 7.57
CA TRP A 156 -12.23 9.16 8.34
C TRP A 156 -13.26 10.29 8.52
N LYS A 157 -12.84 11.51 8.85
CA LYS A 157 -13.77 12.66 8.93
C LYS A 157 -14.43 12.99 7.60
N LEU A 158 -13.73 12.78 6.48
CA LEU A 158 -14.23 13.08 5.14
C LEU A 158 -15.12 11.99 4.55
N ARG A 159 -14.92 10.73 4.92
CA ARG A 159 -15.53 9.56 4.26
C ARG A 159 -16.30 8.62 5.19
N GLY A 160 -15.99 8.62 6.47
CA GLY A 160 -16.38 7.57 7.40
C GLY A 160 -15.61 6.24 7.20
N GLU A 161 -14.52 6.26 6.43
CA GLU A 161 -13.65 5.11 6.18
C GLU A 161 -12.36 5.26 7.00
N TYR A 162 -11.99 4.25 7.78
CA TYR A 162 -10.80 4.25 8.65
C TYR A 162 -9.88 3.08 8.28
N HIS A 163 -8.75 3.40 7.66
CA HIS A 163 -7.81 2.42 7.08
C HIS A 163 -6.41 2.63 7.65
N LYS A 164 -6.16 2.08 8.83
CA LYS A 164 -4.85 2.18 9.47
C LYS A 164 -3.85 1.25 8.79
N VAL A 165 -2.60 1.68 8.66
CA VAL A 165 -1.52 0.79 8.21
C VAL A 165 -1.04 -0.05 9.39
N THR A 166 -1.09 -1.37 9.23
CA THR A 166 -0.65 -2.34 10.23
C THR A 166 0.59 -3.07 9.72
N PRO A 167 1.80 -2.72 10.22
CA PRO A 167 3.00 -3.40 9.82
C PRO A 167 3.16 -4.76 10.52
N TYR A 168 3.67 -5.73 9.77
CA TYR A 168 4.17 -7.01 10.27
C TYR A 168 5.68 -7.09 10.00
N PRO A 169 6.52 -6.64 10.94
CA PRO A 169 7.97 -6.63 10.74
C PRO A 169 8.58 -8.00 10.97
N LEU A 170 9.57 -8.35 10.15
CA LEU A 170 10.40 -9.54 10.30
C LEU A 170 11.86 -9.17 10.03
N THR A 171 12.79 -9.78 10.76
CA THR A 171 14.19 -9.88 10.30
C THR A 171 14.30 -10.88 9.15
N PRO A 172 15.38 -10.87 8.36
CA PRO A 172 15.62 -11.88 7.32
C PRO A 172 15.58 -13.30 7.88
N GLU A 173 16.17 -13.54 9.06
CA GLU A 173 16.15 -14.84 9.71
C GLU A 173 14.71 -15.24 10.05
N GLN A 174 13.95 -14.33 10.65
CA GLN A 174 12.54 -14.57 11.00
C GLN A 174 11.65 -14.83 9.77
N ALA A 175 11.99 -14.20 8.65
CA ALA A 175 11.28 -14.34 7.38
C ALA A 175 11.52 -15.70 6.70
N ASN A 176 12.69 -16.32 6.90
CA ASN A 176 13.01 -17.65 6.38
C ASN A 176 12.25 -18.79 7.08
N TYR A 177 11.66 -18.55 8.25
CA TYR A 177 10.79 -19.55 8.88
C TYR A 177 9.40 -19.46 8.27
N HIS A 178 8.90 -20.57 7.71
CA HIS A 178 7.55 -20.66 7.19
C HIS A 178 6.52 -20.36 8.28
N ARG A 179 5.51 -19.56 7.92
CA ARG A 179 4.47 -19.07 8.84
C ARG A 179 3.11 -19.34 8.20
N PRO A 180 2.05 -19.60 9.00
CA PRO A 180 0.70 -19.74 8.47
C PRO A 180 0.25 -18.58 7.57
N LEU A 181 0.73 -17.36 7.85
CA LEU A 181 0.49 -16.18 7.01
C LEU A 181 0.95 -16.39 5.55
N TYR A 182 2.05 -17.10 5.33
CA TYR A 182 2.64 -17.25 4.00
C TYR A 182 1.73 -18.02 3.05
N LEU A 183 0.90 -18.92 3.58
CA LEU A 183 -0.11 -19.63 2.81
C LEU A 183 -0.98 -18.65 2.01
N ASP A 184 -1.50 -17.62 2.67
CA ASP A 184 -2.31 -16.58 2.01
C ASP A 184 -1.46 -15.63 1.16
N LEU A 185 -0.22 -15.33 1.58
CA LEU A 185 0.68 -14.49 0.79
C LEU A 185 1.01 -15.10 -0.57
N THR A 186 1.08 -16.44 -0.68
CA THR A 186 1.31 -17.11 -1.98
C THR A 186 0.20 -16.85 -3.01
N LYS A 187 -1.01 -16.47 -2.57
CA LYS A 187 -2.17 -16.28 -3.44
C LYS A 187 -2.49 -14.81 -3.66
N ASP A 188 -2.49 -14.03 -2.58
CA ASP A 188 -3.11 -12.71 -2.59
C ASP A 188 -2.11 -11.57 -2.40
N ALA A 189 -0.83 -11.82 -2.14
CA ALA A 189 0.12 -10.75 -1.86
C ALA A 189 0.47 -9.89 -3.09
N VAL A 190 0.82 -8.63 -2.83
CA VAL A 190 1.43 -7.72 -3.79
C VAL A 190 2.78 -7.29 -3.26
N ILE A 191 3.84 -7.79 -3.88
CA ILE A 191 5.22 -7.40 -3.57
C ILE A 191 5.44 -5.97 -4.10
N LEU A 192 5.60 -5.01 -3.19
CA LEU A 192 5.79 -3.60 -3.52
C LEU A 192 7.27 -3.27 -3.76
N TYR A 193 8.15 -3.92 -3.00
CA TYR A 193 9.59 -3.84 -3.13
C TYR A 193 10.20 -5.15 -2.62
N ASP A 194 11.24 -5.65 -3.30
CA ASP A 194 11.92 -6.87 -2.87
C ASP A 194 13.36 -6.88 -3.39
N LYS A 195 14.31 -6.69 -2.49
CA LYS A 195 15.74 -6.69 -2.78
C LYS A 195 16.16 -8.12 -3.09
N ASP A 196 16.80 -8.29 -4.24
CA ASP A 196 17.30 -9.58 -4.71
C ASP A 196 16.23 -10.68 -4.68
N GLU A 197 14.94 -10.35 -4.89
CA GLU A 197 13.82 -11.30 -4.87
C GLU A 197 13.74 -12.16 -3.58
N PHE A 198 14.12 -11.59 -2.43
CA PHE A 198 14.22 -12.29 -1.16
C PHE A 198 12.89 -12.94 -0.73
N ILE A 199 11.84 -12.14 -0.53
CA ILE A 199 10.55 -12.70 -0.06
C ILE A 199 9.87 -13.48 -1.18
N LYS A 200 10.09 -13.10 -2.44
CA LYS A 200 9.56 -13.83 -3.59
C LYS A 200 10.04 -15.29 -3.59
N ARG A 201 11.33 -15.56 -3.39
CA ARG A 201 11.85 -16.93 -3.33
C ARG A 201 11.21 -17.75 -2.21
N ILE A 202 11.07 -17.17 -1.02
CA ILE A 202 10.44 -17.83 0.13
C ILE A 202 8.98 -18.18 -0.21
N LEU A 203 8.22 -17.26 -0.80
CA LEU A 203 6.83 -17.53 -1.19
C LEU A 203 6.72 -18.55 -2.34
N ASP A 204 7.69 -18.58 -3.27
CA ASP A 204 7.75 -19.57 -4.33
C ASP A 204 8.04 -20.98 -3.77
N GLU A 205 8.92 -21.09 -2.76
CA GLU A 205 9.21 -22.34 -2.03
C GLU A 205 7.96 -22.86 -1.29
N VAL A 206 7.31 -22.01 -0.49
CA VAL A 206 6.05 -22.35 0.19
C VAL A 206 4.98 -22.78 -0.83
N ASN A 207 4.85 -22.07 -1.95
CA ASN A 207 3.85 -22.43 -2.97
C ASN A 207 4.18 -23.76 -3.64
N ALA A 208 5.46 -24.10 -3.83
CA ALA A 208 5.87 -25.40 -4.37
C ALA A 208 5.48 -26.53 -3.41
N GLU A 209 5.76 -26.39 -2.11
CA GLU A 209 5.37 -27.36 -1.08
C GLU A 209 3.84 -27.55 -1.02
N LEU A 210 3.08 -26.45 -1.09
CA LEU A 210 1.62 -26.52 -1.15
C LEU A 210 1.13 -27.30 -2.38
N VAL A 211 1.77 -27.13 -3.54
CA VAL A 211 1.42 -27.88 -4.75
C VAL A 211 1.76 -29.37 -4.59
N GLU A 212 2.92 -29.70 -4.00
CA GLU A 212 3.33 -31.09 -3.78
C GLU A 212 2.42 -31.83 -2.80
N LEU A 213 1.97 -31.15 -1.74
CA LEU A 213 1.02 -31.70 -0.78
C LEU A 213 -0.42 -31.79 -1.33
N GLY A 214 -0.69 -31.20 -2.49
CA GLY A 214 -2.04 -31.05 -3.02
C GLY A 214 -2.92 -30.14 -2.16
N ALA A 215 -2.31 -29.16 -1.48
CA ALA A 215 -2.99 -28.27 -0.56
C ALA A 215 -4.01 -27.39 -1.28
N GLU A 216 -5.18 -27.24 -0.66
CA GLU A 216 -6.30 -26.47 -1.21
C GLU A 216 -6.77 -25.40 -0.23
N ARG A 217 -6.93 -24.16 -0.69
CA ARG A 217 -7.68 -23.15 0.04
C ARG A 217 -9.17 -23.36 -0.19
N ARG A 218 -9.91 -23.73 0.85
CA ARG A 218 -11.36 -23.97 0.80
C ARG A 218 -12.13 -22.80 1.38
N THR A 219 -12.96 -22.18 0.54
CA THR A 219 -13.84 -21.08 0.92
C THR A 219 -15.18 -21.60 1.42
N LEU A 220 -15.63 -21.08 2.55
CA LEU A 220 -16.91 -21.38 3.19
C LEU A 220 -18.02 -20.45 2.66
N PRO A 221 -19.30 -20.81 2.84
CA PRO A 221 -20.43 -20.01 2.34
C PRO A 221 -20.50 -18.57 2.86
N ASP A 222 -19.92 -18.30 4.02
CA ASP A 222 -19.85 -16.96 4.63
C ASP A 222 -18.67 -16.12 4.11
N GLY A 223 -17.86 -16.66 3.20
CA GLY A 223 -16.69 -16.02 2.61
C GLY A 223 -15.39 -16.24 3.38
N SER A 224 -15.43 -16.83 4.58
CA SER A 224 -14.21 -17.24 5.29
C SER A 224 -13.54 -18.44 4.59
N TRP A 225 -12.27 -18.73 4.90
CA TRP A 225 -11.57 -19.88 4.31
C TRP A 225 -10.65 -20.56 5.31
N TYR A 226 -10.26 -21.78 4.98
CA TYR A 226 -9.19 -22.51 5.62
C TYR A 226 -8.33 -23.22 4.57
N TRP A 227 -7.11 -23.57 4.96
CA TRP A 227 -6.21 -24.37 4.14
C TRP A 227 -6.35 -25.85 4.50
N ASP A 228 -6.80 -26.67 3.55
CA ASP A 228 -6.71 -28.13 3.60
C ASP A 228 -5.35 -28.53 3.06
N LEU A 229 -4.36 -28.70 3.94
CA LEU A 229 -2.96 -28.85 3.55
C LEU A 229 -2.65 -30.19 2.88
N LYS A 230 -3.41 -31.25 3.17
CA LYS A 230 -3.24 -32.56 2.54
C LYS A 230 -4.61 -33.26 2.44
N PRO A 231 -5.36 -33.01 1.35
CA PRO A 231 -6.63 -33.68 1.12
C PRO A 231 -6.46 -35.20 1.12
N GLY A 232 -7.20 -35.91 1.97
CA GLY A 232 -7.08 -37.37 2.12
C GLY A 232 -6.04 -37.83 3.16
N PHE A 233 -5.57 -36.93 4.03
CA PHE A 233 -4.71 -37.22 5.17
C PHE A 233 -5.17 -38.43 6.00
N GLU A 234 -4.23 -39.33 6.33
CA GLU A 234 -4.46 -40.47 7.22
C GLU A 234 -4.06 -40.13 8.67
N LEU A 235 -4.87 -40.58 9.63
CA LEU A 235 -4.64 -40.36 11.07
C LEU A 235 -3.26 -40.88 11.49
N GLY A 236 -2.37 -39.96 11.88
CA GLY A 236 -1.02 -40.26 12.37
C GLY A 236 0.13 -39.79 11.48
N GLU A 237 -0.17 -39.26 10.29
CA GLU A 237 0.84 -38.60 9.46
C GLU A 237 1.24 -37.23 10.05
N VAL A 238 2.50 -36.82 9.88
CA VAL A 238 2.98 -35.47 10.25
C VAL A 238 3.08 -34.65 8.97
N ILE A 239 2.48 -33.46 8.98
CA ILE A 239 2.60 -32.46 7.90
C ILE A 239 3.58 -31.40 8.39
N GLU A 240 4.69 -31.24 7.69
CA GLU A 240 5.63 -30.14 7.87
C GLU A 240 5.56 -29.24 6.64
N ILE A 241 5.35 -27.95 6.90
CA ILE A 241 5.45 -26.83 5.95
C ILE A 241 6.25 -25.77 6.69
#